data_AF-E7G329-F1
#
_entry.id   AF-E7G329-F1
#
_cell.length_a   1.000
_cell.length_b   1.000
_cell.length_c   1.000
_cell.angle_alpha   90.00
_cell.angle_beta   90.00
_cell.angle_gamma   90.00
#
_symmetry.space_group_name_H-M   'P 1'
#
loop_
_entity.id
_entity.type
_entity.pdbx_description
1 polymer ?
#
loop_
_entity_poly.entity_id
_entity_poly.type
_entity_poly.pdbx_seq_one_letter_code
_entity_poly.pdbx_strand_id
1 'polypeptide(L)'
;MQDKIQDLIYSSVLEILNNAHLKIPKLQEIHKNKIHFIPTKYRVLGGLLQSMNIQFGNFIEVLMKNLIAIESRYEILGVYSGKKNNHLSLSRINDKLIDSYITECQEGRHANLENAFNNLCVQIFKNSKETSDFIYLTHDIDLLFRDKEEGKLYYLEIKYNDDHDTGKFVDINRKFIKTYAYLISEFALNKHDDLVSILFFFNNKRMKGNIYVPEDQHIYRGQRFFKKFLSTSYTDLEAYLSYFCDDPRNLKIFDKLFQTLTSSYINP
;
A
#
# COMPACT_ATOMS: atom_id res chain seq x y z
N MET A 1 7.55 22.44 -10.18
CA MET A 1 6.89 21.54 -9.19
C MET A 1 6.81 20.13 -9.77
N GLN A 2 6.31 20.01 -11.00
CA GLN A 2 6.43 18.81 -11.82
C GLN A 2 7.88 18.31 -11.89
N ASP A 3 8.85 19.20 -12.09
CA ASP A 3 10.28 18.86 -12.12
C ASP A 3 10.78 18.18 -10.83
N LYS A 4 10.34 18.65 -9.64
CA LYS A 4 10.76 18.04 -8.36
C LYS A 4 10.20 16.63 -8.17
N ILE A 5 8.98 16.38 -8.64
CA ILE A 5 8.36 15.04 -8.58
C ILE A 5 9.03 14.13 -9.60
N GLN A 6 9.33 14.64 -10.80
CA GLN A 6 10.09 13.91 -11.83
C GLN A 6 11.49 13.54 -11.34
N ASP A 7 12.19 14.45 -10.68
CA ASP A 7 13.50 14.22 -10.07
C ASP A 7 13.43 13.18 -8.94
N LEU A 8 12.39 13.24 -8.10
CA LEU A 8 12.13 12.24 -7.06
C LEU A 8 11.92 10.85 -7.67
N ILE A 9 11.07 10.74 -8.70
CA ILE A 9 10.81 9.48 -9.40
C ILE A 9 12.12 8.96 -9.99
N TYR A 10 12.85 9.81 -10.72
CA TYR A 10 14.10 9.47 -11.40
C TYR A 10 15.15 8.95 -10.42
N SER A 11 15.43 9.71 -9.35
CA SER A 11 16.41 9.34 -8.33
C SER A 11 16.02 8.05 -7.59
N SER A 12 14.75 7.88 -7.25
CA SER A 12 14.26 6.69 -6.56
C SER A 12 14.39 5.43 -7.41
N VAL A 13 14.03 5.51 -8.70
CA VAL A 13 14.16 4.35 -9.59
C VAL A 13 15.63 4.02 -9.84
N LEU A 14 16.49 5.02 -10.05
CA LEU A 14 17.92 4.79 -10.17
C LEU A 14 18.52 4.13 -8.93
N GLU A 15 18.11 4.52 -7.72
CA GLU A 15 18.56 3.89 -6.48
C GLU A 15 18.18 2.40 -6.42
N ILE A 16 16.94 2.06 -6.77
CA ILE A 16 16.47 0.66 -6.83
C ILE A 16 17.34 -0.16 -7.78
N LEU A 17 17.60 0.38 -8.99
CA LEU A 17 18.37 -0.32 -10.01
C LEU A 17 19.85 -0.45 -9.63
N ASN A 18 20.46 0.62 -9.15
CA ASN A 18 21.86 0.63 -8.74
C ASN A 18 22.11 -0.32 -7.57
N ASN A 19 21.16 -0.51 -6.67
CA ASN A 19 21.30 -1.41 -5.52
C ASN A 19 20.87 -2.86 -5.80
N ALA A 20 20.27 -3.16 -6.95
CA ALA A 20 19.74 -4.49 -7.25
C ALA A 20 20.83 -5.57 -7.29
N HIS A 21 22.00 -5.25 -7.87
CA HIS A 21 23.11 -6.20 -8.02
C HIS A 21 23.64 -6.72 -6.66
N LEU A 22 23.53 -5.94 -5.59
CA LEU A 22 23.97 -6.30 -4.24
C LEU A 22 23.22 -7.52 -3.68
N LYS A 23 22.04 -7.83 -4.22
CA LYS A 23 21.21 -8.97 -3.78
C LYS A 23 21.59 -10.29 -4.46
N ILE A 24 22.40 -10.25 -5.53
CA ILE A 24 22.77 -11.43 -6.32
C ILE A 24 23.43 -12.52 -5.47
N PRO A 25 24.49 -12.24 -4.66
CA PRO A 25 25.19 -13.29 -3.92
C PRO A 25 24.27 -14.04 -2.94
N LYS A 26 23.44 -13.30 -2.20
CA LYS A 26 22.47 -13.87 -1.26
C LYS A 26 21.43 -14.75 -1.98
N LEU A 27 20.91 -14.29 -3.12
CA LEU A 27 19.96 -15.07 -3.92
C LEU A 27 20.61 -16.34 -4.49
N GLN A 28 21.86 -16.26 -4.95
CA GLN A 28 22.62 -17.43 -5.41
C GLN A 28 22.73 -18.48 -4.33
N GLU A 29 23.11 -18.10 -3.11
CA GLU A 29 23.22 -18.99 -1.95
C GLU A 29 21.88 -19.67 -1.63
N ILE A 30 20.80 -18.87 -1.53
CA ILE A 30 19.43 -19.38 -1.25
C ILE A 30 18.99 -20.40 -2.29
N HIS A 31 19.30 -20.18 -3.56
CA HIS A 31 18.84 -21.03 -4.65
C HIS A 31 19.75 -22.23 -4.93
N LYS A 32 21.04 -22.18 -4.58
CA LYS A 32 21.99 -23.29 -4.75
C LYS A 32 21.55 -24.55 -4.01
N ASN A 33 20.95 -24.39 -2.84
CA ASN A 33 20.55 -25.51 -1.96
C ASN A 33 19.13 -26.03 -2.25
N LYS A 34 18.42 -25.46 -3.23
CA LYS A 34 17.02 -25.83 -3.55
C LYS A 34 16.99 -26.74 -4.78
N ILE A 35 16.48 -27.96 -4.62
CA ILE A 35 16.13 -28.87 -5.73
C ILE A 35 15.00 -28.23 -6.55
N HIS A 36 15.25 -27.96 -7.83
CA HIS A 36 14.27 -27.34 -8.72
C HIS A 36 14.61 -27.61 -10.19
N PHE A 37 13.60 -27.72 -11.04
CA PHE A 37 13.79 -27.88 -12.50
C PHE A 37 14.19 -26.59 -13.24
N ILE A 38 14.07 -25.41 -12.62
CA ILE A 38 14.42 -24.13 -13.23
C ILE A 38 15.88 -23.85 -12.89
N PRO A 39 16.75 -23.58 -13.89
CA PRO A 39 18.15 -23.26 -13.65
C PRO A 39 18.35 -22.11 -12.67
N THR A 40 19.36 -22.21 -11.80
CA THR A 40 19.63 -21.25 -10.72
C THR A 40 19.70 -19.80 -11.21
N LYS A 41 20.31 -19.54 -12.37
CA LYS A 41 20.40 -18.19 -12.96
C LYS A 41 19.05 -17.52 -13.17
N TYR A 42 18.04 -18.27 -13.64
CA TYR A 42 16.70 -17.73 -13.87
C TYR A 42 15.92 -17.58 -12.57
N ARG A 43 16.18 -18.44 -11.57
CA ARG A 43 15.59 -18.28 -10.23
C ARG A 43 16.13 -17.04 -9.51
N VAL A 44 17.43 -16.77 -9.63
CA VAL A 44 18.04 -15.53 -9.13
C VAL A 44 17.49 -14.31 -9.84
N LEU A 45 17.35 -14.35 -11.18
CA LEU A 45 16.70 -13.28 -11.94
C LEU A 45 15.26 -13.03 -11.44
N GLY A 46 14.47 -14.09 -11.27
CA GLY A 46 13.11 -13.97 -10.71
C GLY A 46 13.11 -13.33 -9.31
N GLY A 47 14.05 -13.72 -8.44
CA GLY A 47 14.21 -13.11 -7.12
C GLY A 47 14.60 -11.63 -7.15
N LEU A 48 15.44 -11.21 -8.11
CA LEU A 48 15.78 -9.80 -8.32
C LEU A 48 14.55 -9.00 -8.75
N LEU A 49 13.80 -9.48 -9.74
CA LEU A 49 12.60 -8.80 -10.24
C LEU A 49 11.52 -8.69 -9.14
N GLN A 50 11.32 -9.77 -8.36
CA GLN A 50 10.42 -9.73 -7.22
C GLN A 50 10.86 -8.68 -6.19
N SER A 51 12.15 -8.62 -5.88
CA SER A 51 12.70 -7.61 -4.99
C SER A 51 12.47 -6.19 -5.50
N MET A 52 12.67 -5.94 -6.79
CA MET A 52 12.40 -4.64 -7.40
C MET A 52 10.92 -4.26 -7.28
N ASN A 53 10.00 -5.20 -7.53
CA ASN A 53 8.57 -4.95 -7.36
C ASN A 53 8.20 -4.55 -5.92
N ILE A 54 8.82 -5.18 -4.92
CA ILE A 54 8.64 -4.79 -3.51
C ILE A 54 9.15 -3.36 -3.27
N GLN A 55 10.34 -3.04 -3.79
CA GLN A 55 10.91 -1.69 -3.65
C GLN A 55 10.08 -0.63 -4.38
N PHE A 56 9.47 -0.98 -5.51
CA PHE A 56 8.56 -0.10 -6.24
C PHE A 56 7.28 0.18 -5.44
N GLY A 57 6.73 -0.82 -4.74
CA GLY A 57 5.62 -0.61 -3.78
C GLY A 57 5.98 0.43 -2.72
N ASN A 58 7.14 0.28 -2.07
CA ASN A 58 7.63 1.25 -1.07
C ASN A 58 7.84 2.64 -1.68
N PHE A 59 8.31 2.70 -2.92
CA PHE A 59 8.46 3.96 -3.64
C PHE A 59 7.12 4.68 -3.84
N ILE A 60 6.04 3.95 -4.18
CA ILE A 60 4.70 4.54 -4.31
C ILE A 60 4.25 5.14 -2.99
N GLU A 61 4.47 4.47 -1.85
CA GLU A 61 4.15 5.04 -0.53
C GLU A 61 4.86 6.38 -0.29
N VAL A 62 6.16 6.45 -0.60
CA VAL A 62 6.97 7.68 -0.49
C VAL A 62 6.47 8.76 -1.45
N LEU A 63 6.16 8.39 -2.70
CA LEU A 63 5.62 9.30 -3.70
C LEU A 63 4.30 9.91 -3.23
N MET A 64 3.35 9.09 -2.78
CA MET A 64 2.05 9.57 -2.30
C MET A 64 2.19 10.48 -1.07
N LYS A 65 3.09 10.14 -0.14
CA LYS A 65 3.41 11.01 1.00
C LYS A 65 3.94 12.37 0.54
N ASN A 66 4.85 12.40 -0.41
CA ASN A 66 5.44 13.64 -0.92
C ASN A 66 4.42 14.47 -1.71
N LEU A 67 3.54 13.84 -2.48
CA LEU A 67 2.45 14.53 -3.18
C LEU A 67 1.51 15.23 -2.19
N ILE A 68 1.08 14.53 -1.14
CA ILE A 68 0.23 15.13 -0.09
C ILE A 68 0.97 16.23 0.69
N ALA A 69 2.27 16.08 0.94
CA ALA A 69 3.06 17.07 1.67
C ALA A 69 3.18 18.43 0.96
N ILE A 70 3.02 18.46 -0.36
CA ILE A 70 3.08 19.69 -1.17
C ILE A 70 1.74 20.45 -1.10
N GLU A 71 0.65 19.74 -0.85
CA GLU A 71 -0.68 20.34 -0.76
C GLU A 71 -0.84 21.11 0.55
N SER A 72 -0.91 22.44 0.45
CA SER A 72 -1.01 23.32 1.62
C SER A 72 -2.28 23.09 2.45
N ARG A 73 -3.28 22.37 1.94
CA ARG A 73 -4.51 22.00 2.63
C ARG A 73 -4.28 20.91 3.69
N TYR A 74 -3.29 20.05 3.50
CA TYR A 74 -3.12 18.85 4.34
C TYR A 74 -1.97 18.99 5.34
N GLU A 75 -2.09 18.23 6.43
CA GLU A 75 -1.05 18.03 7.44
C GLU A 75 -0.81 16.53 7.60
N ILE A 76 0.42 16.07 7.36
CA ILE A 76 0.77 14.66 7.57
C ILE A 76 1.03 14.41 9.05
N LEU A 77 0.35 13.43 9.64
CA LEU A 77 0.52 13.04 11.03
C LEU A 77 1.76 12.13 11.18
N GLY A 78 2.94 12.75 11.16
CA GLY A 78 4.24 12.06 11.10
C GLY A 78 4.59 11.18 12.31
N VAL A 79 3.84 11.29 13.41
CA VAL A 79 3.96 10.37 14.58
C VAL A 79 3.59 8.93 14.18
N TYR A 80 2.64 8.77 13.26
CA TYR A 80 2.14 7.46 12.81
C TYR A 80 2.47 7.17 11.34
N SER A 81 2.38 8.18 10.47
CA SER A 81 2.48 8.00 9.01
C SER A 81 3.89 7.59 8.56
N GLY A 82 3.96 6.47 7.84
CA GLY A 82 5.19 5.88 7.34
C GLY A 82 6.09 5.31 8.46
N LYS A 83 5.56 5.17 9.68
CA LYS A 83 6.25 4.54 10.80
C LYS A 83 5.93 3.06 10.84
N LYS A 84 6.96 2.27 11.12
CA LYS A 84 6.83 0.83 11.34
C LYS A 84 6.57 0.56 12.82
N ASN A 85 5.77 -0.47 13.09
CA ASN A 85 5.49 -0.96 14.44
C ASN A 85 4.86 0.09 15.37
N ASN A 86 3.87 0.85 14.90
CA ASN A 86 3.09 1.72 15.78
C ASN A 86 2.37 0.86 16.83
N HIS A 87 2.50 1.21 18.10
CA HIS A 87 1.85 0.50 19.18
C HIS A 87 0.42 1.02 19.31
N LEU A 88 -0.54 0.26 18.82
CA LEU A 88 -1.94 0.64 18.77
C LEU A 88 -2.79 -0.37 19.52
N SER A 89 -3.91 0.10 20.07
CA SER A 89 -4.83 -0.72 20.86
C SER A 89 -6.14 -0.97 20.12
N LEU A 90 -6.64 -2.20 20.17
CA LEU A 90 -7.95 -2.60 19.66
C LEU A 90 -8.68 -3.41 20.71
N SER A 91 -9.95 -3.09 20.94
CA SER A 91 -10.76 -3.89 21.87
C SER A 91 -10.98 -5.30 21.32
N ARG A 92 -11.00 -6.31 22.20
CA ARG A 92 -11.26 -7.70 21.79
C ARG A 92 -12.60 -7.87 21.07
N ILE A 93 -13.57 -7.04 21.44
CA ILE A 93 -14.90 -7.04 20.82
C ILE A 93 -14.80 -6.57 19.38
N ASN A 94 -14.06 -5.49 19.11
CA ASN A 94 -13.86 -5.02 17.74
C ASN A 94 -13.03 -5.99 16.90
N ASP A 95 -12.03 -6.64 17.49
CA ASP A 95 -11.25 -7.67 16.79
C ASP A 95 -12.14 -8.82 16.28
N LYS A 96 -12.98 -9.37 17.17
CA LYS A 96 -13.97 -10.41 16.82
C LYS A 96 -15.02 -9.93 15.84
N LEU A 97 -15.52 -8.70 16.01
CA LEU A 97 -16.51 -8.10 15.13
C LEU A 97 -15.99 -8.01 13.69
N ILE A 98 -14.75 -7.57 13.51
CA ILE A 98 -14.12 -7.47 12.19
C ILE A 98 -13.93 -8.85 11.58
N ASP A 99 -13.48 -9.85 12.35
CA ASP A 99 -13.31 -11.21 11.83
C ASP A 99 -14.65 -11.88 11.46
N SER A 100 -15.73 -11.61 12.22
CA SER A 100 -17.09 -12.02 11.85
C SER A 100 -17.51 -11.36 10.53
N TYR A 101 -17.37 -10.05 10.41
CA TYR A 101 -17.70 -9.30 9.19
C TYR A 101 -16.97 -9.85 7.95
N ILE A 102 -15.66 -10.11 8.06
CA ILE A 102 -14.89 -10.71 6.97
C ILE A 102 -15.46 -12.07 6.56
N THR A 103 -15.81 -12.91 7.54
CA THR A 103 -16.40 -14.24 7.30
C THR A 103 -17.76 -14.11 6.62
N GLU A 104 -18.63 -13.22 7.10
CA GLU A 104 -19.95 -12.96 6.53
C GLU A 104 -19.88 -12.47 5.08
N CYS A 105 -18.88 -11.63 4.75
CA CYS A 105 -18.59 -11.22 3.37
C CYS A 105 -18.19 -12.42 2.49
N GLN A 106 -17.31 -13.31 2.98
CA GLN A 106 -16.88 -14.50 2.23
C GLN A 106 -18.02 -15.47 1.95
N GLU A 107 -18.98 -15.55 2.86
CA GLU A 107 -20.18 -16.38 2.73
C GLU A 107 -21.30 -15.70 1.93
N GLY A 108 -21.09 -14.47 1.45
CA GLY A 108 -22.06 -13.72 0.66
C GLY A 108 -23.31 -13.30 1.44
N ARG A 109 -23.21 -13.12 2.77
CA ARG A 109 -24.36 -12.80 3.63
C ARG A 109 -24.83 -11.34 3.53
N HIS A 110 -24.08 -10.47 2.85
CA HIS A 110 -24.44 -9.06 2.67
C HIS A 110 -24.91 -8.77 1.25
N ALA A 111 -26.22 -8.57 1.08
CA ALA A 111 -26.79 -8.12 -0.20
C ALA A 111 -26.43 -6.66 -0.53
N ASN A 112 -26.21 -5.82 0.48
CA ASN A 112 -25.77 -4.44 0.34
C ASN A 112 -24.49 -4.21 1.16
N LEU A 113 -23.36 -4.16 0.45
CA LEU A 113 -22.04 -4.01 1.06
C LEU A 113 -21.84 -2.65 1.75
N GLU A 114 -22.36 -1.57 1.16
CA GLU A 114 -22.25 -0.21 1.73
C GLU A 114 -22.90 -0.12 3.10
N ASN A 115 -24.14 -0.59 3.22
CA ASN A 115 -24.86 -0.58 4.48
C ASN A 115 -24.17 -1.47 5.52
N ALA A 116 -23.71 -2.65 5.12
CA ALA A 116 -23.01 -3.57 6.01
C ALA A 116 -21.70 -2.96 6.54
N PHE A 117 -20.90 -2.34 5.66
CA PHE A 117 -19.65 -1.70 6.03
C PHE A 117 -19.86 -0.46 6.92
N ASN A 118 -20.85 0.38 6.61
CA ASN A 118 -21.17 1.52 7.46
C ASN A 118 -21.63 1.08 8.86
N ASN A 119 -22.46 0.03 8.94
CA ASN A 119 -22.88 -0.54 10.22
C ASN A 119 -21.69 -1.06 11.03
N LEU A 120 -20.74 -1.73 10.38
CA LEU A 120 -19.48 -2.15 11.01
C LEU A 120 -18.72 -0.95 11.58
N CYS A 121 -18.54 0.13 10.80
CA CYS A 121 -17.83 1.33 11.24
C CYS A 121 -18.49 2.01 12.44
N VAL A 122 -19.84 2.07 12.44
CA VAL A 122 -20.63 2.60 13.57
C VAL A 122 -20.45 1.74 14.82
N GLN A 123 -20.47 0.41 14.69
CA GLN A 123 -20.29 -0.48 15.83
C GLN A 123 -18.86 -0.40 16.40
N ILE A 124 -17.84 -0.37 15.53
CA ILE A 124 -16.45 -0.18 15.93
C ILE A 124 -16.29 1.08 16.79
N PHE A 125 -16.88 2.18 16.34
CA PHE A 125 -16.83 3.48 17.00
C PHE A 125 -17.56 3.51 18.35
N LYS A 126 -18.70 2.82 18.48
CA LYS A 126 -19.39 2.70 19.77
C LYS A 126 -18.55 1.90 20.76
N ASN A 127 -18.07 0.74 20.33
CA ASN A 127 -17.29 -0.16 21.17
C ASN A 127 -15.97 0.47 21.65
N SER A 128 -15.33 1.33 20.84
CA SER A 128 -14.09 2.02 21.24
C SER A 128 -14.29 3.03 22.37
N LYS A 129 -15.52 3.48 22.62
CA LYS A 129 -15.84 4.40 23.73
C LYS A 129 -16.21 3.69 25.03
N GLU A 130 -16.66 2.44 24.95
CA GLU A 130 -17.33 1.75 26.07
C GLU A 130 -16.50 0.61 26.69
N THR A 131 -15.40 0.20 26.06
CA THR A 131 -14.68 -1.04 26.44
C THR A 131 -13.32 -0.77 27.07
N SER A 132 -12.95 -1.60 28.06
CA SER A 132 -11.68 -1.51 28.79
C SER A 132 -10.71 -2.67 28.50
N ASP A 133 -11.11 -3.67 27.71
CA ASP A 133 -10.28 -4.84 27.36
C ASP A 133 -9.65 -4.67 25.97
N PHE A 134 -8.40 -4.19 25.98
CA PHE A 134 -7.62 -3.89 24.78
C PHE A 134 -6.53 -4.93 24.53
N ILE A 135 -6.34 -5.25 23.25
CA ILE A 135 -5.17 -5.94 22.72
C ILE A 135 -4.23 -4.87 22.15
N TYR A 136 -2.95 -4.98 22.48
CA TYR A 136 -1.90 -4.13 21.92
C TYR A 136 -1.21 -4.85 20.79
N LEU A 137 -1.15 -4.21 19.62
CA LEU A 137 -0.56 -4.77 18.42
C LEU A 137 0.32 -3.71 17.75
N THR A 138 1.35 -4.19 17.06
CA THR A 138 2.22 -3.36 16.23
C THR A 138 1.68 -3.34 14.80
N HIS A 139 1.43 -2.14 14.28
CA HIS A 139 0.94 -1.97 12.90
C HIS A 139 1.66 -0.86 12.15
N ASP A 140 1.86 -1.11 10.87
CA ASP A 140 2.41 -0.15 9.92
C ASP A 140 1.27 0.64 9.29
N ILE A 141 1.43 1.97 9.24
CA ILE A 141 0.47 2.90 8.65
C ILE A 141 1.16 3.59 7.49
N ASP A 142 0.72 3.31 6.26
CA ASP A 142 1.38 3.81 5.06
C ASP A 142 1.28 5.35 5.02
N LEU A 143 0.06 5.90 5.08
CA LEU A 143 -0.15 7.35 5.08
C LEU A 143 -1.36 7.76 5.92
N LEU A 144 -1.15 8.74 6.80
CA LEU A 144 -2.18 9.35 7.64
C LEU A 144 -2.02 10.86 7.61
N PHE A 145 -3.07 11.57 7.20
CA PHE A 145 -3.06 13.03 7.12
C PHE A 145 -4.39 13.63 7.54
N ARG A 146 -4.35 14.90 7.92
CA ARG A 146 -5.50 15.71 8.31
C ARG A 146 -5.76 16.78 7.27
N ASP A 147 -7.02 16.99 6.96
CA ASP A 147 -7.48 18.20 6.30
C ASP A 147 -7.57 19.34 7.32
N LYS A 148 -6.77 20.40 7.11
CA LYS A 148 -6.69 21.52 8.07
C LYS A 148 -7.95 22.39 8.07
N GLU A 149 -8.74 22.37 6.99
CA GLU A 149 -9.96 23.15 6.87
C GLU A 149 -11.14 22.40 7.48
N GLU A 150 -11.32 21.13 7.14
CA GLU A 150 -12.46 20.32 7.60
C GLU A 150 -12.19 19.60 8.93
N GLY A 151 -10.93 19.50 9.37
CA GLY A 151 -10.52 18.74 10.55
C GLY A 151 -10.58 17.22 10.39
N LYS A 152 -10.99 16.71 9.22
CA LYS A 152 -11.10 15.27 8.94
C LYS A 152 -9.75 14.58 8.83
N LEU A 153 -9.71 13.35 9.31
CA LEU A 153 -8.56 12.46 9.17
C LEU A 153 -8.75 11.53 7.97
N TYR A 154 -7.66 11.30 7.23
CA TYR A 154 -7.60 10.38 6.10
C TYR A 154 -6.51 9.36 6.34
N TYR A 155 -6.90 8.09 6.37
CA TYR A 155 -5.99 6.95 6.42
C TYR A 155 -5.93 6.28 5.06
N LEU A 156 -4.73 6.06 4.53
CA LEU A 156 -4.50 5.33 3.29
C LEU A 156 -3.74 4.03 3.57
N GLU A 157 -4.30 2.91 3.11
CA GLU A 157 -3.56 1.69 2.83
C GLU A 157 -3.23 1.68 1.34
N ILE A 158 -1.94 1.75 0.99
CA ILE A 158 -1.45 1.96 -0.36
C ILE A 158 -1.12 0.61 -1.00
N LYS A 159 -1.64 0.39 -2.21
CA LYS A 159 -1.34 -0.79 -3.03
C LYS A 159 -1.05 -0.35 -4.46
N TYR A 160 -0.12 -1.04 -5.11
CA TYR A 160 0.18 -0.76 -6.52
C TYR A 160 -0.98 -1.18 -7.43
N ASN A 161 -1.43 -2.43 -7.26
CA ASN A 161 -2.46 -3.07 -8.06
C ASN A 161 -3.46 -3.84 -7.20
N ASP A 162 -4.59 -4.17 -7.81
CA ASP A 162 -5.66 -5.01 -7.29
C ASP A 162 -5.57 -6.45 -7.84
N ASP A 163 -4.36 -7.01 -7.88
CA ASP A 163 -4.04 -8.29 -8.53
C ASP A 163 -3.59 -9.38 -7.53
N HIS A 164 -3.77 -9.13 -6.23
CA HIS A 164 -3.34 -10.04 -5.19
C HIS A 164 -4.08 -11.40 -5.23
N ASP A 165 -3.35 -12.46 -4.89
CA ASP A 165 -3.90 -13.80 -4.69
C ASP A 165 -4.99 -13.81 -3.61
N THR A 166 -5.94 -14.74 -3.70
CA THR A 166 -7.18 -14.75 -2.89
C THR A 166 -6.91 -14.66 -1.38
N GLY A 167 -5.92 -15.38 -0.84
CA GLY A 167 -5.57 -15.29 0.59
C GLY A 167 -5.09 -13.90 1.00
N LYS A 168 -4.16 -13.33 0.22
CA LYS A 168 -3.66 -11.96 0.44
C LYS A 168 -4.77 -10.92 0.31
N PHE A 169 -5.73 -11.15 -0.58
CA PHE A 169 -6.86 -10.25 -0.77
C PHE A 169 -7.71 -10.13 0.51
N VAL A 170 -8.02 -11.24 1.18
CA VAL A 170 -8.74 -11.21 2.47
C VAL A 170 -7.93 -10.49 3.53
N ASP A 171 -6.64 -10.82 3.63
CA ASP A 171 -5.76 -10.27 4.67
C ASP A 171 -5.56 -8.75 4.53
N ILE A 172 -5.47 -8.23 3.31
CA ILE A 172 -5.40 -6.77 3.06
C ILE A 172 -6.66 -6.08 3.56
N ASN A 173 -7.84 -6.60 3.24
CA ASN A 173 -9.10 -5.99 3.66
C ASN A 173 -9.28 -6.09 5.18
N ARG A 174 -8.93 -7.22 5.79
CA ARG A 174 -8.93 -7.36 7.26
C ARG A 174 -7.97 -6.36 7.90
N LYS A 175 -6.74 -6.24 7.42
CA LYS A 175 -5.74 -5.27 7.91
C LYS A 175 -6.26 -3.84 7.78
N PHE A 176 -6.84 -3.49 6.64
CA PHE A 176 -7.41 -2.18 6.37
C PHE A 176 -8.47 -1.78 7.41
N ILE A 177 -9.44 -2.68 7.68
CA ILE A 177 -10.52 -2.44 8.65
C ILE A 177 -9.98 -2.40 10.08
N LYS A 178 -9.07 -3.31 10.45
CA LYS A 178 -8.42 -3.29 11.78
C LYS A 178 -7.66 -1.98 11.99
N THR A 179 -7.01 -1.45 10.95
CA THR A 179 -6.28 -0.18 11.03
C THR A 179 -7.19 1.02 11.25
N TYR A 180 -8.34 1.05 10.57
CA TYR A 180 -9.39 2.01 10.89
C TYR A 180 -9.82 1.92 12.36
N ALA A 181 -10.06 0.72 12.89
CA ALA A 181 -10.48 0.53 14.28
C ALA A 181 -9.43 0.96 15.33
N TYR A 182 -8.14 0.74 15.04
CA TYR A 182 -7.04 1.27 15.87
C TYR A 182 -7.09 2.79 15.93
N LEU A 183 -7.18 3.43 14.77
CA LEU A 183 -7.16 4.89 14.65
C LEU A 183 -8.39 5.55 15.30
N ILE A 184 -9.55 4.90 15.21
CA ILE A 184 -10.75 5.36 15.93
C ILE A 184 -10.52 5.42 17.45
N SER A 185 -9.84 4.41 18.00
CA SER A 185 -9.53 4.35 19.43
C SER A 185 -8.47 5.38 19.82
N GLU A 186 -7.50 5.64 18.94
CA GLU A 186 -6.39 6.57 19.16
C GLU A 186 -6.82 8.04 19.15
N PHE A 187 -7.70 8.45 18.24
CA PHE A 187 -7.94 9.87 17.94
C PHE A 187 -9.16 10.50 18.63
N ALA A 188 -9.83 9.80 19.56
CA ALA A 188 -10.96 10.32 20.34
C ALA A 188 -12.00 11.09 19.50
N LEU A 189 -12.40 10.51 18.36
CA LEU A 189 -13.24 11.19 17.37
C LEU A 189 -14.68 11.43 17.86
N ASN A 190 -15.34 12.43 17.26
CA ASN A 190 -16.72 12.80 17.61
C ASN A 190 -17.74 11.87 16.95
N LYS A 191 -17.45 11.46 15.70
CA LYS A 191 -18.26 10.54 14.90
C LYS A 191 -17.38 9.60 14.08
N HIS A 192 -17.96 8.48 13.62
CA HIS A 192 -17.22 7.43 12.93
C HIS A 192 -16.68 7.87 11.56
N ASP A 193 -17.32 8.84 10.92
CA ASP A 193 -16.95 9.39 9.61
C ASP A 193 -16.00 10.61 9.70
N ASP A 194 -15.52 10.98 10.90
CA ASP A 194 -14.41 11.95 11.05
C ASP A 194 -13.07 11.37 10.58
N LEU A 195 -12.96 10.03 10.55
CA LEU A 195 -11.85 9.30 9.94
C LEU A 195 -12.33 8.58 8.68
N VAL A 196 -11.80 8.98 7.54
CA VAL A 196 -12.04 8.33 6.26
C VAL A 196 -10.88 7.41 5.95
N SER A 197 -11.11 6.11 6.03
CA SER A 197 -10.17 5.08 5.57
C SER A 197 -10.30 4.88 4.06
N ILE A 198 -9.17 4.79 3.37
CA ILE A 198 -9.06 4.65 1.92
C ILE A 198 -8.14 3.49 1.59
N LEU A 199 -8.66 2.46 0.93
CA LEU A 199 -7.86 1.45 0.26
C LEU A 199 -7.48 2.02 -1.11
N PHE A 200 -6.24 2.46 -1.24
CA PHE A 200 -5.75 3.14 -2.42
C PHE A 200 -5.06 2.14 -3.37
N PHE A 201 -5.48 2.15 -4.64
CA PHE A 201 -4.78 1.46 -5.72
C PHE A 201 -4.17 2.49 -6.67
N PHE A 202 -2.86 2.41 -6.88
CA PHE A 202 -2.16 3.35 -7.74
C PHE A 202 -2.72 3.34 -9.17
N ASN A 203 -2.95 2.15 -9.73
CA ASN A 203 -3.49 2.01 -11.09
C ASN A 203 -5.02 2.12 -11.16
N ASN A 204 -5.52 2.66 -12.28
CA ASN A 204 -6.97 2.83 -12.54
C ASN A 204 -7.71 1.52 -12.82
N LYS A 205 -7.01 0.51 -13.35
CA LYS A 205 -7.64 -0.74 -13.78
C LYS A 205 -8.22 -1.49 -12.57
N ARG A 206 -9.51 -1.82 -12.66
CA ARG A 206 -10.17 -2.76 -11.76
C ARG A 206 -9.96 -4.18 -12.27
N MET A 207 -9.44 -5.06 -11.43
CA MET A 207 -9.24 -6.46 -11.77
C MET A 207 -10.26 -7.37 -11.08
N LYS A 208 -10.49 -7.17 -9.78
CA LYS A 208 -11.48 -7.93 -9.00
C LYS A 208 -12.50 -6.96 -8.39
N GLY A 209 -13.71 -7.45 -8.14
CA GLY A 209 -14.67 -6.75 -7.29
C GLY A 209 -14.27 -6.93 -5.82
N ASN A 210 -14.41 -5.89 -5.01
CA ASN A 210 -14.20 -5.99 -3.58
C ASN A 210 -15.53 -6.32 -2.88
N ILE A 211 -15.54 -7.40 -2.10
CA ILE A 211 -16.71 -7.87 -1.34
C ILE A 211 -16.65 -7.46 0.14
N TYR A 212 -15.58 -6.81 0.58
CA TYR A 212 -15.32 -6.42 1.97
C TYR A 212 -15.36 -4.91 2.20
N VAL A 213 -15.03 -4.13 1.18
CA VAL A 213 -14.91 -2.67 1.28
C VAL A 213 -15.68 -2.05 0.12
N PRO A 214 -16.62 -1.12 0.36
CA PRO A 214 -17.41 -0.51 -0.70
C PRO A 214 -16.55 0.34 -1.64
N GLU A 215 -16.62 0.03 -2.94
CA GLU A 215 -15.77 0.64 -3.97
C GLU A 215 -15.97 2.16 -4.03
N ASP A 216 -17.23 2.62 -4.05
CA ASP A 216 -17.56 4.03 -4.25
C ASP A 216 -17.35 4.90 -3.01
N GLN A 217 -17.04 4.32 -1.84
CA GLN A 217 -16.87 5.08 -0.61
C GLN A 217 -15.44 5.04 -0.08
N HIS A 218 -14.80 3.86 -0.17
CA HIS A 218 -13.53 3.59 0.51
C HIS A 218 -12.42 3.08 -0.43
N ILE A 219 -12.70 2.80 -1.71
CA ILE A 219 -11.65 2.42 -2.67
C ILE A 219 -11.37 3.56 -3.63
N TYR A 220 -10.13 4.02 -3.63
CA TYR A 220 -9.69 5.12 -4.47
C TYR A 220 -8.62 4.61 -5.41
N ARG A 221 -8.91 4.66 -6.70
CA ARG A 221 -7.94 4.36 -7.76
C ARG A 221 -7.28 5.64 -8.23
N GLY A 222 -6.08 5.54 -8.79
CA GLY A 222 -5.22 6.65 -9.24
C GLY A 222 -5.95 7.97 -9.56
N GLN A 223 -6.72 7.99 -10.64
CA GLN A 223 -7.41 9.19 -11.12
C GLN A 223 -8.39 9.77 -10.08
N ARG A 224 -9.16 8.92 -9.39
CA ARG A 224 -10.13 9.36 -8.38
C ARG A 224 -9.42 10.00 -7.18
N PHE A 225 -8.34 9.39 -6.71
CA PHE A 225 -7.57 9.93 -5.59
C PHE A 225 -6.97 11.29 -5.95
N PHE A 226 -6.26 11.35 -7.08
CA PHE A 226 -5.57 12.57 -7.51
C PHE A 226 -6.56 13.70 -7.70
N LYS A 227 -7.69 13.47 -8.39
CA LYS A 227 -8.74 14.49 -8.56
C LYS A 227 -9.29 15.02 -7.24
N LYS A 228 -9.38 14.17 -6.20
CA LYS A 228 -9.96 14.58 -4.91
C LYS A 228 -8.96 15.30 -4.02
N PHE A 229 -7.72 14.85 -4.00
CA PHE A 229 -6.75 15.24 -2.97
C PHE A 229 -5.54 16.00 -3.50
N LEU A 230 -5.28 16.02 -4.81
CA LEU A 230 -4.04 16.55 -5.35
C LEU A 230 -4.30 17.58 -6.45
N SER A 231 -3.47 18.61 -6.49
CA SER A 231 -3.35 19.54 -7.62
C SER A 231 -2.62 18.90 -8.80
N THR A 232 -1.77 17.91 -8.55
CA THR A 232 -1.05 17.16 -9.58
C THR A 232 -1.99 16.23 -10.35
N SER A 233 -1.87 16.23 -11.68
CA SER A 233 -2.63 15.36 -12.57
C SER A 233 -2.11 13.91 -12.53
N TYR A 234 -3.03 12.96 -12.37
CA TYR A 234 -2.68 11.53 -12.49
C TYR A 234 -2.19 11.18 -13.90
N THR A 235 -2.81 11.76 -14.93
CA THR A 235 -2.44 11.51 -16.33
C THR A 235 -1.02 11.98 -16.63
N ASP A 236 -0.59 13.09 -16.04
CA ASP A 236 0.77 13.60 -16.23
C ASP A 236 1.81 12.68 -15.58
N LEU A 237 1.48 12.17 -14.39
CA LEU A 237 2.32 11.19 -13.68
C LEU A 237 2.41 9.86 -14.46
N GLU A 238 1.27 9.37 -14.95
CA GLU A 238 1.18 8.15 -15.76
C GLU A 238 1.99 8.28 -17.06
N ALA A 239 1.89 9.41 -17.75
CA ALA A 239 2.66 9.70 -18.95
C ALA A 239 4.17 9.72 -18.66
N TYR A 240 4.57 10.37 -17.56
CA TYR A 240 5.98 10.42 -17.17
C TYR A 240 6.55 9.04 -16.81
N LEU A 241 5.83 8.24 -16.01
CA LEU A 241 6.26 6.89 -15.67
C LEU A 241 6.33 5.98 -16.90
N SER A 242 5.37 6.10 -17.82
CA SER A 242 5.36 5.36 -19.07
C SER A 242 6.58 5.70 -19.94
N TYR A 243 6.89 6.99 -20.08
CA TYR A 243 8.11 7.43 -20.78
C TYR A 243 9.39 6.91 -20.10
N PHE A 244 9.45 6.97 -18.76
CA PHE A 244 10.61 6.53 -18.00
C PHE A 244 10.92 5.03 -18.20
N CYS A 245 9.90 4.18 -18.31
CA CYS A 245 10.07 2.75 -18.56
C CYS A 245 10.82 2.45 -19.86
N ASP A 246 10.58 3.25 -20.90
CA ASP A 246 11.19 3.06 -22.24
C ASP A 246 12.40 3.99 -22.48
N ASP A 247 12.85 4.73 -21.47
CA ASP A 247 14.01 5.61 -21.59
C ASP A 247 15.29 4.78 -21.89
N PRO A 248 16.06 5.08 -22.96
CA PRO A 248 17.26 4.32 -23.32
C PRO A 248 18.31 4.22 -22.20
N ARG A 249 18.38 5.23 -21.31
CA ARG A 249 19.29 5.21 -20.15
C ARG A 249 18.84 4.18 -19.13
N ASN A 250 17.53 4.06 -18.91
CA ASN A 250 16.94 3.07 -18.02
C ASN A 250 17.16 1.64 -18.58
N LEU A 251 16.86 1.43 -19.86
CA LEU A 251 17.09 0.15 -20.55
C LEU A 251 18.55 -0.32 -20.42
N LYS A 252 19.51 0.59 -20.61
CA LYS A 252 20.94 0.29 -20.46
C LYS A 252 21.33 -0.20 -19.06
N ILE A 253 20.65 0.27 -18.02
CA ILE A 253 20.89 -0.19 -16.63
C ILE A 253 20.36 -1.62 -16.45
N PHE A 254 19.16 -1.91 -16.96
CA PHE A 254 18.60 -3.27 -16.95
C PHE A 254 19.48 -4.25 -17.75
N ASP A 255 19.95 -3.85 -18.92
CA ASP A 255 20.87 -4.67 -19.73
C ASP A 255 22.16 -4.97 -18.97
N LYS A 256 22.76 -3.96 -18.32
CA LYS A 256 23.95 -4.14 -17.50
C LYS A 256 23.70 -5.09 -16.32
N LEU A 257 22.56 -4.99 -15.65
CA LEU A 257 22.19 -5.89 -14.56
C LEU A 257 22.04 -7.33 -15.07
N PHE A 258 21.39 -7.53 -16.21
CA PHE A 258 21.25 -8.84 -16.84
C PHE A 258 22.60 -9.43 -17.24
N GLN A 259 23.48 -8.63 -17.86
CA GLN A 259 24.85 -9.03 -18.17
C GLN A 259 25.61 -9.46 -16.91
N THR A 260 25.58 -8.65 -15.85
CA THR A 260 26.20 -8.96 -14.55
C THR A 260 25.73 -10.31 -14.01
N LEU A 261 24.42 -10.57 -14.08
CA LEU A 261 23.85 -11.85 -13.69
C LEU A 261 24.38 -12.98 -14.58
N THR A 262 24.39 -12.84 -15.91
CA THR A 262 24.87 -13.89 -16.80
C THR A 262 26.36 -14.20 -16.65
N SER A 263 27.21 -13.18 -16.52
CA SER A 263 28.66 -13.34 -16.33
C SER A 263 29.00 -14.07 -15.03
N SER A 264 28.21 -13.88 -13.97
CA SER A 264 28.38 -14.58 -12.69
C SER A 264 28.18 -16.10 -12.75
N TYR A 265 27.67 -16.64 -13.86
CA TYR A 265 27.49 -18.08 -14.09
C TYR A 265 28.38 -18.64 -15.21
N ILE A 266 29.15 -17.80 -15.91
CA ILE A 266 30.06 -18.23 -16.99
C ILE A 266 31.46 -18.56 -16.45
N ASN A 267 31.84 -17.97 -15.31
CA ASN A 267 33.06 -18.32 -14.57
C ASN A 267 32.70 -18.94 -13.21
N PRO A 268 32.49 -20.27 -13.14
CA PRO A 268 32.23 -20.96 -11.88
C PRO A 268 33.44 -20.98 -10.93
#